data_AF-A0A2E9H0C2-F1
#
_entry.id   AF-A0A2E9H0C2-F1
#
_cell.length_a   1.000
_cell.length_b   1.000
_cell.length_c   1.000
_cell.angle_alpha   90.00
_cell.angle_beta   90.00
_cell.angle_gamma   90.00
#
_symmetry.space_group_name_H-M   'P 1'
#
loop_
_entity.id
_entity.type
_entity.pdbx_description
1 polymer ?
#
loop_
_entity_poly.entity_id
_entity_poly.type
_entity_poly.pdbx_seq_one_letter_code
_entity_poly.pdbx_strand_id
1 'polypeptide(L)'
;MKPVRYPYSASSVPLGVTECMHRLKSVINARTIKEVVHWLGVDYQHYKNWKHRGIIPYSLIVPKLLQVGYSVDWLFAPGVKLFYPPPLVSTPMQSPMVEEEQQQYRYYMKAIKKIEPLLEQNNLSNIEHNRRELVGAYFHAFEGWMSLDSSLSYIARATAIEPVARDLAMQG
;
A
#
# COMPACT_ATOMS: atom_id res chain seq x y z
N MET A 1 -32.05 8.09 -11.62
CA MET A 1 -30.67 7.71 -11.22
C MET A 1 -30.61 7.63 -9.70
N LYS A 2 -30.19 6.50 -9.12
CA LYS A 2 -29.99 6.42 -7.66
C LYS A 2 -28.71 7.18 -7.29
N PRO A 3 -28.72 8.01 -6.23
CA PRO A 3 -27.52 8.73 -5.81
C PRO A 3 -26.46 7.73 -5.32
N VAL A 4 -25.23 7.89 -5.81
CA VAL A 4 -24.07 7.13 -5.33
C VAL A 4 -23.84 7.51 -3.87
N ARG A 5 -24.09 6.57 -2.95
CA ARG A 5 -23.77 6.74 -1.53
C ARG A 5 -22.32 6.32 -1.33
N TYR A 6 -21.41 7.30 -1.23
CA TYR A 6 -20.05 7.03 -0.78
C TYR A 6 -20.06 6.58 0.69
N PRO A 7 -19.27 5.56 1.07
CA PRO A 7 -19.41 4.89 2.36
C PRO A 7 -18.94 5.69 3.58
N TYR A 8 -18.59 6.99 3.49
CA TYR A 8 -18.13 7.72 4.66
C TYR A 8 -18.35 9.25 4.61
N SER A 9 -18.74 9.80 5.76
CA SER A 9 -18.51 11.20 6.14
C SER A 9 -17.07 11.31 6.65
N ALA A 10 -16.10 11.32 5.74
CA ALA A 10 -14.71 11.56 6.15
C ALA A 10 -14.64 12.99 6.69
N SER A 11 -14.55 13.15 8.01
CA SER A 11 -14.09 14.39 8.61
C SER A 11 -12.61 14.53 8.27
N SER A 12 -12.31 14.85 7.02
CA SER A 12 -10.97 15.20 6.61
C SER A 12 -10.71 16.58 7.19
N VAL A 13 -9.83 16.65 8.20
CA VAL A 13 -9.23 17.93 8.54
C VAL A 13 -8.64 18.48 7.25
N PRO A 14 -9.08 19.65 6.76
CA PRO A 14 -8.64 20.15 5.47
C PRO A 14 -7.11 20.31 5.50
N LEU A 15 -6.43 19.60 4.60
CA LEU A 15 -4.98 19.70 4.48
C LEU A 15 -4.63 21.11 4.02
N GLY A 16 -3.95 21.87 4.87
CA GLY A 16 -3.45 23.19 4.51
C GLY A 16 -2.21 23.11 3.61
N VAL A 17 -1.98 24.14 2.80
CA VAL A 17 -0.79 24.24 1.92
C VAL A 17 0.52 24.08 2.70
N THR A 18 0.62 24.70 3.88
CA THR A 18 1.84 24.64 4.70
C THR A 18 2.09 23.22 5.21
N GLU A 19 1.06 22.54 5.71
CA GLU A 19 1.13 21.16 6.16
C GLU A 19 1.51 20.20 5.01
N CYS A 20 0.90 20.39 3.84
CA CYS A 20 1.24 19.65 2.63
C CYS A 20 2.73 19.79 2.28
N MET A 21 3.28 21.00 2.32
CA MET A 21 4.71 21.23 2.05
C MET A 21 5.62 20.63 3.12
N HIS A 22 5.20 20.65 4.39
CA HIS A 22 5.97 20.01 5.47
C HIS A 22 6.07 18.50 5.29
N ARG A 23 4.99 17.83 4.89
CA ARG A 23 5.04 16.39 4.59
C ARG A 23 5.89 16.07 3.37
N LEU A 24 5.84 16.91 2.34
CA LEU A 24 6.70 16.76 1.16
C LEU A 24 8.18 16.87 1.50
N LYS A 25 8.57 17.59 2.58
CA LYS A 25 9.96 17.57 3.04
C LYS A 25 10.44 16.16 3.38
N SER A 26 9.60 15.33 3.97
CA SER A 26 9.95 13.95 4.33
C SER A 26 10.19 13.07 3.11
N VAL A 27 9.48 13.33 2.00
CA VAL A 27 9.62 12.58 0.75
C VAL A 27 11.01 12.76 0.13
N ILE A 28 11.52 14.00 0.14
CA ILE A 28 12.79 14.36 -0.50
C ILE A 28 13.92 14.64 0.50
N ASN A 29 13.70 14.36 1.78
CA ASN A 29 14.60 14.70 2.89
C ASN A 29 15.06 16.18 2.88
N ALA A 30 14.16 17.10 2.56
CA ALA A 30 14.46 18.53 2.51
C ALA A 30 14.44 19.16 3.91
N ARG A 31 15.33 20.15 4.11
CA ARG A 31 15.38 20.95 5.33
C ARG A 31 14.44 22.15 5.26
N THR A 32 14.16 22.65 4.06
CA THR A 32 13.40 23.88 3.83
C THR A 32 12.26 23.69 2.83
N ILE A 33 11.25 24.55 2.91
CA ILE A 33 10.17 24.59 1.90
C ILE A 33 10.72 25.06 0.55
N LYS A 34 11.79 25.89 0.52
CA LYS A 34 12.41 26.32 -0.73
C LYS A 34 12.91 25.14 -1.55
N GLU A 35 13.55 24.16 -0.91
CA GLU A 35 14.01 22.94 -1.57
C GLU A 35 12.84 22.10 -2.12
N VAL A 36 11.73 22.01 -1.38
CA VAL A 36 10.51 21.34 -1.86
C VAL A 36 9.96 22.02 -3.10
N VAL A 37 9.85 23.34 -3.08
CA VAL A 37 9.28 24.11 -4.19
C VAL A 37 10.20 24.05 -5.42
N HIS A 38 11.51 24.05 -5.22
CA HIS A 38 12.50 23.83 -6.27
C HIS A 38 12.39 22.41 -6.87
N TRP A 39 12.21 21.38 -6.04
CA TRP A 39 11.97 20.01 -6.50
C TRP A 39 10.67 19.86 -7.31
N LEU A 40 9.63 20.64 -6.95
CA LEU A 40 8.40 20.78 -7.75
C LEU A 40 8.61 21.53 -9.06
N GLY A 41 9.79 22.12 -9.30
CA GLY A 41 10.17 22.79 -10.54
C GLY A 41 9.74 24.25 -10.63
N VAL A 42 9.50 24.92 -9.49
CA VAL A 42 9.04 26.32 -9.46
C VAL A 42 9.80 27.15 -8.43
N ASP A 43 9.67 28.48 -8.53
CA ASP A 43 10.27 29.42 -7.58
C ASP A 43 9.47 29.53 -6.28
N TYR A 44 10.16 29.90 -5.19
CA TYR A 44 9.56 30.11 -3.86
C TYR A 44 8.39 31.11 -3.84
N GLN A 45 8.33 32.03 -4.81
CA GLN A 45 7.22 32.98 -4.93
C GLN A 45 5.88 32.27 -5.19
N HIS A 46 5.89 31.13 -5.89
CA HIS A 46 4.69 30.31 -6.10
C HIS A 46 4.14 29.79 -4.78
N TYR A 47 5.00 29.32 -3.87
CA TYR A 47 4.58 28.91 -2.53
C TYR A 47 3.92 30.04 -1.74
N LYS A 48 4.46 31.27 -1.81
CA LYS A 48 3.82 32.41 -1.13
C LYS A 48 2.41 32.67 -1.68
N ASN A 49 2.24 32.60 -3.01
CA ASN A 49 0.95 32.78 -3.66
C ASN A 49 -0.04 31.67 -3.30
N TRP A 50 0.40 30.41 -3.29
CA TRP A 50 -0.40 29.25 -2.89
C TRP A 50 -0.82 29.33 -1.43
N LYS A 51 0.12 29.67 -0.53
CA LYS A 51 -0.16 29.85 0.90
C LYS A 51 -1.19 30.95 1.14
N HIS A 52 -1.04 32.09 0.47
CA HIS A 52 -1.97 33.21 0.59
C HIS A 52 -3.38 32.86 0.10
N ARG A 53 -3.48 32.09 -1.00
CA ARG A 53 -4.77 31.68 -1.59
C ARG A 53 -5.35 30.39 -1.00
N GLY A 54 -4.59 29.66 -0.17
CA GLY A 54 -4.98 28.35 0.36
C GLY A 54 -5.07 27.25 -0.70
N ILE A 55 -4.35 27.37 -1.84
CA ILE A 55 -4.43 26.44 -2.97
C ILE A 55 -3.29 25.44 -2.92
N ILE A 56 -3.60 24.14 -2.96
CA ILE A 56 -2.62 23.07 -3.12
C ILE A 56 -2.36 22.82 -4.62
N PRO A 57 -1.09 22.82 -5.07
CA PRO A 57 -0.75 22.59 -6.48
C PRO A 57 -0.72 21.09 -6.81
N TYR A 58 -1.89 20.43 -6.81
CA TYR A 58 -2.01 18.98 -7.06
C TYR A 58 -1.34 18.55 -8.38
N SER A 59 -1.46 19.36 -9.43
CA SER A 59 -0.88 19.09 -10.75
C SER A 59 0.65 19.02 -10.76
N LEU A 60 1.33 19.66 -9.80
CA LEU A 60 2.79 19.58 -9.64
C LEU A 60 3.18 18.46 -8.68
N ILE A 61 2.41 18.28 -7.61
CA ILE A 61 2.73 17.34 -6.54
C ILE A 61 2.51 15.89 -6.99
N VAL A 62 1.35 15.58 -7.57
CA VAL A 62 0.97 14.20 -7.91
C VAL A 62 1.97 13.55 -8.87
N PRO A 63 2.36 14.16 -10.01
CA PRO A 63 3.34 13.54 -10.90
C PRO A 63 4.68 13.30 -10.22
N LYS A 64 5.13 14.23 -9.39
CA LYS A 64 6.41 14.12 -8.68
C LYS A 64 6.41 13.01 -7.65
N LEU A 65 5.32 12.83 -6.88
CA LEU A 65 5.15 11.69 -5.97
C LEU A 65 5.17 10.35 -6.71
N LEU A 66 4.45 10.26 -7.83
CA LEU A 66 4.41 9.04 -8.63
C LEU A 66 5.78 8.71 -9.22
N GLN A 67 6.56 9.72 -9.63
CA GLN A 67 7.94 9.54 -10.12
C GLN A 67 8.87 8.94 -9.05
N VAL A 68 8.72 9.33 -7.78
CA VAL A 68 9.54 8.80 -6.67
C VAL A 68 8.91 7.59 -5.98
N GLY A 69 7.78 7.08 -6.48
CA GLY A 69 7.13 5.87 -5.96
C GLY A 69 6.37 6.06 -4.63
N TYR A 70 6.01 7.29 -4.26
CA TYR A 70 5.23 7.55 -3.05
C TYR A 70 3.72 7.57 -3.33
N SER A 71 2.95 6.95 -2.44
CA SER A 71 1.49 6.96 -2.51
C SER A 71 0.94 8.38 -2.36
N VAL A 72 -0.01 8.73 -3.23
CA VAL A 72 -0.74 10.01 -3.19
C VAL A 72 -1.61 10.08 -1.92
N ASP A 73 -2.18 8.94 -1.53
CA ASP A 73 -3.08 8.82 -0.38
C ASP A 73 -2.36 9.08 0.94
N TRP A 74 -1.09 8.65 1.02
CA TRP A 74 -0.23 8.93 2.17
C TRP A 74 -0.10 10.44 2.44
N LEU A 75 0.00 11.26 1.37
CA LEU A 75 0.16 12.71 1.52
C LEU A 75 -1.18 13.39 1.85
N PHE A 76 -2.23 13.08 1.10
CA PHE A 76 -3.48 13.83 1.12
C PHE A 76 -4.52 13.29 2.11
N ALA A 77 -4.42 12.01 2.48
CA ALA A 77 -5.37 11.32 3.33
C ALA A 77 -4.64 10.46 4.38
N PRO A 78 -3.77 11.05 5.23
CA PRO A 78 -2.96 10.31 6.18
C PRO A 78 -3.85 9.55 7.18
N GLY A 79 -3.56 8.28 7.41
CA GLY A 79 -4.33 7.46 8.34
C GLY A 79 -5.78 7.18 7.90
N VAL A 80 -6.16 7.57 6.68
CA VAL A 80 -7.46 7.26 6.09
C VAL A 80 -7.28 6.07 5.15
N LYS A 81 -8.06 5.02 5.37
CA LYS A 81 -8.15 3.90 4.43
C LYS A 81 -9.00 4.35 3.23
N LEU A 82 -8.35 4.61 2.09
CA LEU A 82 -9.06 4.88 0.84
C LEU A 82 -9.50 3.58 0.17
N PHE A 83 -10.63 3.65 -0.52
CA PHE A 83 -11.16 2.54 -1.31
C PHE A 83 -10.84 2.79 -2.78
N TYR A 84 -10.26 1.78 -3.44
CA TYR A 84 -10.14 1.79 -4.89
C TYR A 84 -11.53 1.50 -5.48
N PRO A 85 -12.04 2.36 -6.37
CA PRO A 85 -13.28 2.04 -7.06
C PRO A 85 -13.07 0.77 -7.89
N PRO A 86 -14.09 -0.09 -8.01
CA PRO A 86 -14.03 -1.21 -8.92
C PRO A 86 -13.77 -0.68 -10.34
N PRO A 87 -12.96 -1.37 -11.15
CA PRO A 87 -12.64 -0.93 -12.50
C PRO A 87 -13.92 -0.73 -13.33
N LEU A 88 -13.99 0.35 -14.10
CA LEU A 88 -15.17 0.76 -14.89
C LEU A 88 -15.48 -0.18 -16.07
N VAL A 89 -14.85 -1.35 -16.16
CA VAL A 89 -15.01 -2.23 -17.31
C VAL A 89 -16.32 -3.00 -17.19
N SER A 90 -17.33 -2.50 -17.89
CA SER A 90 -18.53 -3.23 -18.25
C SER A 90 -18.21 -4.17 -19.41
N THR A 91 -17.54 -5.29 -19.15
CA THR A 91 -17.44 -6.42 -20.10
C THR A 91 -18.61 -7.38 -19.82
N PRO A 92 -19.23 -8.02 -20.84
CA PRO A 92 -20.43 -8.81 -20.61
C PRO A 92 -20.12 -10.07 -19.80
N MET A 93 -20.83 -10.23 -18.68
CA MET A 93 -21.07 -11.46 -17.91
C MET A 93 -19.94 -12.51 -17.90
N GLN A 94 -18.90 -12.25 -17.13
CA GLN A 94 -18.36 -13.27 -16.23
C GLN A 94 -18.40 -12.69 -14.82
N SER A 95 -18.92 -13.46 -13.87
CA SER A 95 -19.16 -12.97 -12.51
C SER A 95 -17.85 -12.40 -11.94
N PRO A 96 -17.81 -11.17 -11.39
CA PRO A 96 -16.57 -10.55 -10.88
C PRO A 96 -15.83 -11.41 -9.85
N MET A 97 -16.55 -12.29 -9.13
CA MET A 97 -15.93 -13.32 -8.28
C MET A 97 -15.01 -14.28 -9.04
N VAL A 98 -15.35 -14.67 -10.27
CA VAL A 98 -14.59 -15.65 -11.05
C VAL A 98 -13.29 -15.04 -11.59
N GLU A 99 -13.29 -13.77 -12.00
CA GLU A 99 -12.06 -13.11 -12.45
C GLU A 99 -11.12 -12.78 -11.28
N GLU A 100 -11.66 -12.31 -10.15
CA GLU A 100 -10.86 -12.09 -8.93
C GLU A 100 -10.29 -13.41 -8.40
N GLU A 101 -11.08 -14.49 -8.34
CA GLU A 101 -10.60 -15.82 -7.96
C GLU A 101 -9.54 -16.32 -8.93
N GLN A 102 -9.73 -16.15 -10.24
CA GLN A 102 -8.73 -16.55 -11.24
C GLN A 102 -7.43 -15.75 -11.11
N GLN A 103 -7.52 -14.45 -10.82
CA GLN A 103 -6.35 -13.60 -10.66
C GLN A 103 -5.63 -13.92 -9.34
N GLN A 104 -6.35 -14.08 -8.24
CA GLN A 104 -5.80 -14.56 -6.96
C GLN A 104 -5.15 -15.93 -7.12
N TYR A 105 -5.80 -16.84 -7.83
CA TYR A 105 -5.26 -18.17 -8.14
C TYR A 105 -3.98 -18.07 -8.98
N ARG A 106 -3.92 -17.18 -9.98
CA ARG A 106 -2.70 -16.94 -10.77
C ARG A 106 -1.55 -16.42 -9.92
N TYR A 107 -1.81 -15.49 -9.00
CA TYR A 107 -0.79 -14.96 -8.10
C TYR A 107 -0.33 -16.01 -7.09
N TYR A 108 -1.27 -16.76 -6.52
CA TYR A 108 -0.99 -17.87 -5.63
C TYR A 108 -0.13 -18.94 -6.33
N MET A 109 -0.48 -19.34 -7.56
CA MET A 109 0.30 -20.29 -8.35
C MET A 109 1.72 -19.80 -8.65
N LYS A 110 1.91 -18.50 -8.88
CA LYS A 110 3.27 -17.92 -9.02
C LYS A 110 4.06 -18.01 -7.73
N ALA A 111 3.44 -17.72 -6.59
CA ALA A 111 4.07 -17.84 -5.28
C ALA A 111 4.44 -19.30 -4.98
N ILE A 112 3.51 -20.24 -5.19
CA ILE A 112 3.73 -21.67 -4.95
C ILE A 112 4.87 -22.24 -5.80
N LYS A 113 4.95 -21.89 -7.09
CA LYS A 113 6.08 -22.28 -7.95
C LYS A 113 7.44 -21.83 -7.42
N LYS A 114 7.50 -20.75 -6.63
CA LYS A 114 8.72 -20.29 -5.97
C LYS A 114 8.95 -20.95 -4.62
N ILE A 115 7.89 -21.32 -3.90
CA ILE A 115 7.94 -21.79 -2.51
C ILE A 115 8.16 -23.30 -2.41
N GLU A 116 7.55 -24.10 -3.28
CA GLU A 116 7.75 -25.55 -3.32
C GLU A 116 9.22 -25.98 -3.34
N PRO A 117 10.10 -25.46 -4.22
CA PRO A 117 11.50 -25.84 -4.20
C PRO A 117 12.21 -25.41 -2.91
N LEU A 118 11.76 -24.32 -2.26
CA LEU A 118 12.32 -23.89 -0.99
C LEU A 118 11.92 -24.82 0.16
N LEU A 119 10.70 -25.33 0.16
CA LEU A 119 10.25 -26.32 1.14
C LEU A 119 11.08 -27.60 1.03
N GLU A 120 11.28 -28.10 -0.19
CA GLU A 120 12.07 -29.31 -0.46
C GLU A 120 13.54 -29.13 -0.07
N GLN A 121 14.17 -28.03 -0.50
CA GLN A 121 15.58 -27.76 -0.21
C GLN A 121 15.87 -27.62 1.29
N ASN A 122 14.89 -27.19 2.09
CA ASN A 122 15.05 -26.94 3.51
C ASN A 122 14.42 -28.03 4.39
N ASN A 123 14.04 -29.18 3.81
CA ASN A 123 13.39 -30.29 4.52
C ASN A 123 12.14 -29.87 5.31
N LEU A 124 11.41 -28.86 4.84
CA LEU A 124 10.19 -28.40 5.46
C LEU A 124 8.99 -29.18 4.95
N SER A 125 8.14 -29.63 5.86
CA SER A 125 6.92 -30.33 5.50
C SER A 125 6.04 -29.43 4.65
N ASN A 126 5.61 -29.92 3.48
CA ASN A 126 4.72 -29.20 2.57
C ASN A 126 3.26 -29.27 3.03
N ILE A 127 3.00 -28.73 4.23
CA ILE A 127 1.68 -28.63 4.84
C ILE A 127 1.11 -27.22 4.63
N GLU A 128 -0.22 -27.11 4.70
CA GLU A 128 -0.94 -25.86 4.43
C GLU A 128 -0.45 -24.68 5.28
N HIS A 129 -0.14 -24.92 6.57
CA HIS A 129 0.41 -23.89 7.46
C HIS A 129 1.73 -23.30 6.93
N ASN A 130 2.70 -24.16 6.61
CA ASN A 130 4.02 -23.73 6.14
C ASN A 130 3.91 -23.02 4.79
N ARG A 131 3.06 -23.52 3.89
CA ARG A 131 2.76 -22.86 2.61
C ARG A 131 2.19 -21.47 2.83
N ARG A 132 1.18 -21.32 3.70
CA ARG A 132 0.54 -20.04 3.97
C ARG A 132 1.51 -19.01 4.52
N GLU A 133 2.37 -19.38 5.45
CA GLU A 133 3.37 -18.47 6.02
C GLU A 133 4.41 -18.03 4.96
N LEU A 134 4.91 -18.95 4.14
CA LEU A 134 5.87 -18.63 3.08
C LEU A 134 5.24 -17.84 1.92
N VAL A 135 3.98 -18.11 1.59
CA VAL A 135 3.20 -17.33 0.61
C VAL A 135 2.99 -15.90 1.13
N GLY A 136 2.67 -15.75 2.42
CA GLY A 136 2.60 -14.45 3.08
C GLY A 136 3.92 -13.68 2.98
N ALA A 137 5.03 -14.32 3.34
CA ALA A 137 6.37 -13.72 3.20
C ALA A 137 6.68 -13.31 1.76
N TYR A 138 6.34 -14.14 0.77
CA TYR A 138 6.54 -13.84 -0.64
C TYR A 138 5.80 -12.57 -1.09
N PHE A 139 4.53 -12.42 -0.72
CA PHE A 139 3.76 -11.23 -1.09
C PHE A 139 4.26 -9.97 -0.40
N HIS A 140 4.55 -10.04 0.90
CA HIS A 140 5.11 -8.90 1.63
C HIS A 140 6.47 -8.47 1.08
N ALA A 141 7.32 -9.42 0.66
CA ALA A 141 8.59 -9.12 0.02
C ALA A 141 8.39 -8.53 -1.39
N PHE A 142 7.48 -9.09 -2.19
CA PHE A 142 7.22 -8.67 -3.57
C PHE A 142 6.65 -7.24 -3.64
N GLU A 143 5.82 -6.85 -2.68
CA GLU A 143 5.25 -5.51 -2.60
C GLU A 143 6.23 -4.48 -1.99
N GLY A 144 7.39 -4.92 -1.48
CA GLY A 144 8.39 -4.05 -0.86
C GLY A 144 8.15 -3.69 0.62
N TRP A 145 7.26 -4.40 1.31
CA TRP A 145 6.83 -4.10 2.69
C TRP A 145 7.47 -5.00 3.76
N MET A 146 8.44 -5.84 3.40
CA MET A 146 8.99 -6.81 4.34
C MET A 146 10.13 -6.22 5.18
N SER A 147 9.88 -6.00 6.47
CA SER A 147 10.92 -5.69 7.46
C SER A 147 11.70 -6.96 7.87
N LEU A 148 12.88 -6.78 8.49
CA LEU A 148 13.68 -7.89 9.01
C LEU A 148 12.92 -8.69 10.09
N ASP A 149 12.24 -8.00 11.01
CA ASP A 149 11.46 -8.68 12.06
C ASP A 149 10.31 -9.49 11.46
N SER A 150 9.66 -8.95 10.43
CA SER A 150 8.59 -9.65 9.71
C SER A 150 9.12 -10.89 8.99
N SER A 151 10.25 -10.78 8.29
CA SER A 151 10.85 -11.93 7.57
C SER A 151 11.27 -13.04 8.53
N LEU A 152 11.92 -12.68 9.65
CA LEU A 152 12.30 -13.63 10.70
C LEU A 152 11.07 -14.27 11.33
N SER A 153 9.98 -13.52 11.55
CA SER A 153 8.72 -14.05 12.08
C SER A 153 8.06 -15.07 11.14
N TYR A 154 7.99 -14.78 9.84
CA TYR A 154 7.44 -15.72 8.86
C TYR A 154 8.27 -16.99 8.76
N ILE A 155 9.60 -16.87 8.73
CA ILE A 155 10.50 -18.02 8.73
C ILE A 155 10.28 -18.85 9.99
N ALA A 156 10.33 -18.23 11.18
CA ALA A 156 10.14 -18.92 12.45
C ALA A 156 8.81 -19.67 12.53
N ARG A 157 7.71 -19.08 12.03
CA ARG A 157 6.39 -19.74 12.00
C ARG A 157 6.30 -20.86 10.97
N ALA A 158 7.00 -20.75 9.84
CA ALA A 158 7.05 -21.79 8.81
C ALA A 158 7.96 -22.96 9.20
N THR A 159 8.95 -22.73 10.08
CA THR A 159 9.89 -23.75 10.56
C THR A 159 9.53 -24.29 11.95
N ALA A 160 8.40 -23.87 12.53
CA ALA A 160 7.99 -24.32 13.85
C ALA A 160 7.64 -25.82 13.82
N ILE A 161 8.14 -26.58 14.81
CA ILE A 161 7.89 -28.02 14.95
C ILE A 161 6.39 -28.30 15.11
N GLU A 162 5.68 -27.37 15.77
CA GLU A 162 4.22 -27.35 15.85
C GLU A 162 3.69 -26.02 15.31
N PRO A 163 2.71 -26.05 14.37
CA PRO A 163 2.07 -24.84 13.89
C PRO A 163 1.28 -24.20 15.03
N VAL A 164 1.68 -23.01 15.47
CA VAL A 164 0.94 -22.28 16.51
C VAL A 164 -0.48 -21.99 15.99
N ALA A 165 -1.47 -22.69 16.54
CA ALA A 165 -2.88 -22.43 16.27
C ALA A 165 -3.18 -20.98 16.70
N ARG A 166 -3.71 -20.17 15.77
CA ARG A 166 -4.25 -18.85 16.10
C ARG A 166 -5.62 -19.02 16.77
N ASP A 167 -5.63 -19.56 17.98
CA ASP A 167 -6.80 -19.65 18.86
C ASP A 167 -6.55 -18.88 20.17
N LEU A 168 -6.28 -17.57 20.10
CA LEU A 168 -6.23 -16.71 21.30
C LEU A 168 -6.58 -15.24 21.00
N ALA A 169 -7.58 -14.98 20.15
CA ALA A 169 -8.14 -13.63 19.99
C ALA A 169 -9.64 -13.63 19.71
N MET A 170 -10.42 -14.50 20.39
CA MET A 170 -11.89 -14.38 20.47
C MET A 170 -12.42 -14.91 21.82
N GLN A 171 -11.72 -14.67 22.93
CA GLN A 171 -12.31 -14.74 24.27
C GLN A 171 -11.68 -13.65 25.14
N GLY A 172 -12.47 -12.61 25.43
CA GLY A 172 -12.09 -11.41 26.16
C GLY A 172 -13.11 -10.32 25.88
#